data_AF-A0A7S9C8A4-F1
#
_entry.id   AF-A0A7S9C8A4-F1
#
_cell.length_a   1.000
_cell.length_b   1.000
_cell.length_c   1.000
_cell.angle_alpha   90.00
_cell.angle_beta   90.00
_cell.angle_gamma   90.00
#
_symmetry.space_group_name_H-M   'P 1'
#
loop_
_entity.id
_entity.type
_entity.pdbx_description
1 polymer ?
#
loop_
_entity_poly.entity_id
_entity_poly.type
_entity_poly.pdbx_seq_one_letter_code
_entity_poly.pdbx_strand_id
1 'polypeptide(L)'
;MSSSRWLACAAVAISANAWAVQKCTLPDGRVVYQDAPCSTGAASSQQVDVVSASGRPGDSWEFSRQKDDMTGTSSCFATSPAVYTNYRSVHAKLAYVWVQLHMTPKSEQPAFTVRTSSSSSDLFHHDLSGTGIKVDRHEFQPFTQRVAAHALSFTSEATETEVVQQMSVGQDLRLRLRFWPYDKLHDTEPVSLRGFKQAASRMRACAKS
;
A
#
# COMPACT_ATOMS: atom_id res chain seq x y z
N MET A 1 1.97 -24.73 59.65
CA MET A 1 1.23 -23.50 59.30
C MET A 1 1.83 -22.96 58.01
N SER A 2 0.97 -22.80 57.01
CA SER A 2 1.26 -22.46 55.61
C SER A 2 1.73 -21.01 55.46
N SER A 3 2.67 -20.77 54.55
CA SER A 3 2.93 -19.42 54.01
C SER A 3 3.46 -19.51 52.58
N SER A 4 2.52 -19.70 51.67
CA SER A 4 2.63 -19.41 50.24
C SER A 4 3.05 -17.95 50.01
N ARG A 5 4.08 -17.73 49.20
CA ARG A 5 4.39 -16.41 48.62
C ARG A 5 4.49 -16.53 47.12
N TRP A 6 3.37 -16.28 46.45
CA TRP A 6 3.31 -16.05 45.01
C TRP A 6 3.74 -14.61 44.74
N LEU A 7 4.85 -14.43 44.02
CA LEU A 7 5.25 -13.14 43.45
C LEU A 7 4.71 -13.06 42.02
N ALA A 8 3.81 -12.09 41.82
CA ALA A 8 3.16 -11.78 40.56
C ALA A 8 4.19 -11.37 39.49
N CYS A 9 4.16 -12.04 38.34
CA CYS A 9 4.84 -11.59 37.13
C CYS A 9 4.07 -10.42 36.53
N ALA A 10 4.67 -9.23 36.56
CA ALA A 10 4.22 -8.07 35.80
C ALA A 10 4.45 -8.35 34.30
N ALA A 11 3.39 -8.68 33.57
CA ALA A 11 3.41 -8.71 32.13
C ALA A 11 3.45 -7.27 31.61
N VAL A 12 4.64 -6.80 31.24
CA VAL A 12 4.78 -5.62 30.38
C VAL A 12 4.20 -5.99 29.03
N ALA A 13 3.00 -5.51 28.74
CA ALA A 13 2.42 -5.58 27.41
C ALA A 13 3.28 -4.72 26.48
N ILE A 14 4.20 -5.38 25.77
CA ILE A 14 4.90 -4.79 24.64
C ILE A 14 3.80 -4.61 23.58
N SER A 15 3.23 -3.41 23.50
CA SER A 15 2.35 -3.04 22.41
C SER A 15 3.10 -3.27 21.11
N ALA A 16 2.73 -4.33 20.38
CA ALA A 16 3.21 -4.55 19.04
C ALA A 16 2.91 -3.28 18.24
N ASN A 17 3.96 -2.61 17.75
CA ASN A 17 3.82 -1.50 16.83
C ASN A 17 3.21 -2.04 15.53
N ALA A 18 1.90 -2.17 15.47
CA ALA A 18 1.19 -2.26 14.21
C ALA A 18 1.37 -0.90 13.54
N TRP A 19 2.28 -0.81 12.57
CA TRP A 19 2.49 0.39 11.77
C TRP A 19 1.27 0.62 10.88
N ALA A 20 0.23 1.20 11.48
CA ALA A 20 -1.03 1.52 10.82
C ALA A 20 -0.89 2.91 10.18
N VAL A 21 -0.61 2.93 8.88
CA VAL A 21 -0.62 4.17 8.08
C VAL A 21 -2.06 4.66 7.97
N GLN A 22 -2.33 5.92 8.26
CA GLN A 22 -3.64 6.55 8.09
C GLN A 22 -3.67 7.37 6.80
N LYS A 23 -4.61 7.10 5.89
CA LYS A 23 -5.00 7.98 4.79
C LYS A 23 -5.95 9.04 5.31
N CYS A 24 -5.58 10.30 5.19
CA CYS A 24 -6.36 11.45 5.61
C CYS A 24 -6.69 12.30 4.38
N THR A 25 -7.98 12.51 4.09
CA THR A 25 -8.40 13.51 3.10
C THR A 25 -8.64 14.83 3.83
N LEU A 26 -7.88 15.85 3.46
CA LEU A 26 -7.99 17.21 3.99
C LEU A 26 -9.24 17.92 3.41
N PRO A 27 -9.72 19.02 4.04
CA PRO A 27 -10.87 19.77 3.54
C PRO A 27 -10.73 20.32 2.12
N ASP A 28 -9.49 20.50 1.66
CA ASP A 28 -9.16 20.96 0.31
C ASP A 28 -9.06 19.80 -0.72
N GLY A 29 -9.40 18.57 -0.32
CA GLY A 29 -9.36 17.37 -1.16
C GLY A 29 -7.97 16.75 -1.32
N ARG A 30 -6.94 17.30 -0.67
CA ARG A 30 -5.62 16.66 -0.66
C ARG A 30 -5.61 15.45 0.25
N VAL A 31 -4.99 14.38 -0.22
CA VAL A 31 -4.73 13.16 0.54
C VAL A 31 -3.34 13.26 1.17
N VAL A 32 -3.25 12.92 2.46
CA VAL A 32 -1.99 12.73 3.17
C VAL A 32 -2.05 11.38 3.86
N TYR A 33 -1.04 10.55 3.63
CA TYR A 33 -0.79 9.37 4.43
C TYR A 33 0.21 9.65 5.56
N GLN A 34 -0.09 9.19 6.77
CA GLN A 34 0.73 9.44 7.96
C GLN A 34 0.63 8.31 9.00
N ASP A 35 1.69 8.12 9.79
CA ASP A 35 1.71 7.12 10.88
C ASP A 35 0.97 7.58 12.15
N ALA A 36 0.44 8.80 12.14
CA ALA A 36 -0.32 9.39 13.23
C ALA A 36 -1.82 9.45 12.89
N PRO A 37 -2.72 9.51 13.89
CA PRO A 37 -4.15 9.77 13.65
C PRO A 37 -4.37 11.04 12.82
N CYS A 38 -5.31 10.99 11.86
CA CYS A 38 -5.70 12.16 11.08
C CYS A 38 -6.08 13.34 12.00
N SER A 39 -5.71 14.56 11.60
CA SER A 39 -6.06 15.75 12.37
C SER A 39 -7.60 15.89 12.47
N THR A 40 -8.07 16.53 13.54
CA THR A 40 -9.51 16.73 13.79
C THR A 40 -10.23 17.54 12.69
N GLY A 41 -9.46 18.18 11.81
CA GLY A 41 -9.97 18.91 10.64
C GLY A 41 -9.96 18.12 9.34
N ALA A 42 -9.61 16.83 9.33
CA ALA A 42 -9.68 16.01 8.12
C ALA A 42 -11.14 15.77 7.71
N ALA A 43 -11.43 15.87 6.42
CA ALA A 43 -12.73 15.55 5.85
C ALA A 43 -13.04 14.06 5.92
N SER A 44 -12.02 13.20 5.79
CA SER A 44 -12.14 11.76 6.00
C SER A 44 -10.83 11.14 6.51
N SER A 45 -10.97 9.97 7.15
CA SER A 45 -9.87 9.19 7.71
C SER A 45 -10.09 7.70 7.41
N GLN A 46 -9.05 7.05 6.90
CA GLN A 46 -9.02 5.62 6.62
C GLN A 46 -7.68 5.02 7.08
N GLN A 47 -7.72 4.00 7.93
CA GLN A 47 -6.54 3.19 8.21
C GLN A 47 -6.15 2.40 6.95
N VAL A 48 -4.85 2.26 6.69
CA VAL A 48 -4.27 1.54 5.56
C VAL A 48 -3.41 0.40 6.09
N ASP A 49 -4.01 -0.78 6.07
CA ASP A 49 -3.33 -2.01 6.46
C ASP A 49 -2.41 -2.51 5.33
N VAL A 50 -1.47 -3.37 5.70
CA VAL A 50 -0.43 -3.87 4.80
C VAL A 50 -0.57 -5.36 4.61
N VAL A 51 -0.90 -5.77 3.39
CA VAL A 51 -0.78 -7.17 2.98
C VAL A 51 0.41 -7.32 2.05
N SER A 52 1.38 -8.14 2.44
CA SER A 52 2.47 -8.56 1.56
C SER A 52 1.91 -9.38 0.40
N ALA A 53 2.32 -9.07 -0.82
CA ALA A 53 2.24 -10.07 -1.89
C ALA A 53 3.08 -11.26 -1.43
N SER A 54 2.50 -12.47 -1.38
CA SER A 54 3.32 -13.67 -1.18
C SER A 54 4.38 -13.63 -2.28
N GLY A 55 5.68 -13.73 -1.94
CA GLY A 55 6.80 -13.45 -2.84
C GLY A 55 6.95 -14.39 -4.06
N ARG A 56 5.84 -14.96 -4.54
CA ARG A 56 5.72 -15.68 -5.79
C ARG A 56 5.14 -14.71 -6.83
N PRO A 57 5.79 -14.50 -7.97
CA PRO A 57 5.11 -13.88 -9.10
C PRO A 57 3.86 -14.71 -9.41
N GLY A 58 2.69 -14.11 -9.18
CA GLY A 58 1.42 -14.59 -9.71
C GLY A 58 1.14 -13.93 -11.04
N ASP A 59 0.24 -14.48 -11.84
CA ASP A 59 -0.08 -13.92 -13.17
C ASP A 59 -1.34 -13.04 -13.16
N SER A 60 -1.95 -12.85 -11.99
CA SER A 60 -3.23 -12.15 -11.85
C SER A 60 -3.36 -11.40 -10.53
N TRP A 61 -4.22 -10.40 -10.52
CA TRP A 61 -4.62 -9.70 -9.32
C TRP A 61 -5.40 -10.59 -8.36
N GLU A 62 -5.14 -10.41 -7.07
CA GLU A 62 -5.76 -11.18 -6.00
C GLU A 62 -6.60 -10.29 -5.09
N PHE A 63 -7.74 -10.83 -4.65
CA PHE A 63 -8.52 -10.23 -3.58
C PHE A 63 -8.16 -10.91 -2.26
N SER A 64 -7.98 -10.11 -1.21
CA SER A 64 -7.87 -10.61 0.16
C SER A 64 -8.70 -9.76 1.13
N ARG A 65 -9.06 -10.39 2.25
CA ARG A 65 -9.72 -9.74 3.40
C ARG A 65 -8.87 -10.03 4.62
N GLN A 66 -8.60 -9.00 5.40
CA GLN A 66 -8.02 -9.11 6.72
C GLN A 66 -9.03 -8.57 7.72
N LYS A 67 -9.26 -9.31 8.81
CA LYS A 67 -10.06 -8.82 9.93
C LYS A 67 -9.10 -8.42 11.04
N ASP A 68 -9.24 -7.20 11.53
CA ASP A 68 -8.56 -6.76 12.74
C ASP A 68 -9.24 -7.44 13.94
N ASP A 69 -8.51 -8.29 14.65
CA ASP A 69 -9.03 -9.05 15.79
C ASP A 69 -9.36 -8.15 16.99
N MET A 70 -8.72 -6.99 17.12
CA MET A 70 -8.96 -6.03 18.20
C MET A 70 -10.18 -5.16 17.92
N THR A 71 -10.31 -4.62 16.70
CA THR A 71 -11.38 -3.66 16.36
C THR A 71 -12.58 -4.32 15.67
N GLY A 72 -12.42 -5.56 15.19
CA GLY A 72 -13.41 -6.25 14.37
C GLY A 72 -13.53 -5.70 12.94
N THR A 73 -12.79 -4.64 12.60
CA THR A 73 -12.84 -3.97 11.30
C THR A 73 -12.30 -4.89 10.21
N SER A 74 -12.98 -4.94 9.07
CA SER A 74 -12.50 -5.69 7.90
C SER A 74 -11.78 -4.76 6.93
N SER A 75 -10.53 -5.07 6.64
CA SER A 75 -9.70 -4.43 5.61
C SER A 75 -9.72 -5.30 4.35
N CYS A 76 -10.06 -4.69 3.21
CA CYS A 76 -10.30 -5.36 1.95
C CYS A 76 -9.30 -4.89 0.90
N PHE A 77 -8.66 -5.82 0.20
CA PHE A 77 -7.55 -5.49 -0.70
C PHE A 77 -7.76 -6.06 -2.09
N ALA A 78 -7.24 -5.34 -3.09
CA ALA A 78 -6.90 -5.87 -4.39
C ALA A 78 -5.40 -5.66 -4.62
N THR A 79 -4.66 -6.73 -4.83
CA THR A 79 -3.19 -6.72 -4.89
C THR A 79 -2.74 -7.23 -6.25
N SER A 80 -1.83 -6.51 -6.91
CA SER A 80 -1.25 -6.94 -8.18
C SER A 80 -0.26 -8.10 -7.98
N PRO A 81 0.09 -8.82 -9.06
CA PRO A 81 1.35 -9.53 -9.13
C PRO A 81 2.53 -8.70 -8.64
N ALA A 82 3.48 -9.34 -7.95
CA ALA A 82 4.76 -8.74 -7.66
C ALA A 82 5.64 -8.74 -8.92
N VAL A 83 6.31 -7.62 -9.19
CA VAL A 83 7.32 -7.51 -10.26
C VAL A 83 8.68 -7.18 -9.70
N TYR A 84 9.70 -7.83 -10.24
CA TYR A 84 11.09 -7.54 -9.91
C TYR A 84 11.53 -6.27 -10.62
N THR A 85 12.15 -5.35 -9.88
CA THR A 85 12.53 -4.03 -10.42
C THR A 85 13.91 -4.04 -11.07
N ASN A 86 14.53 -5.22 -11.24
CA ASN A 86 15.93 -5.44 -11.62
C ASN A 86 16.94 -4.66 -10.76
N TYR A 87 16.48 -3.98 -9.71
CA TYR A 87 17.28 -3.30 -8.72
C TYR A 87 17.80 -4.35 -7.75
N ARG A 88 19.13 -4.51 -7.72
CA ARG A 88 19.80 -5.37 -6.76
C ARG A 88 20.15 -4.52 -5.55
N SER A 89 19.51 -4.81 -4.44
CA SER A 89 19.84 -4.16 -3.18
C SER A 89 21.24 -4.57 -2.71
N VAL A 90 21.79 -3.83 -1.75
CA VAL A 90 23.13 -4.06 -1.16
C VAL A 90 23.28 -5.50 -0.61
N HIS A 91 22.17 -6.20 -0.34
CA HIS A 91 22.13 -7.58 0.15
C HIS A 91 21.80 -8.63 -0.93
N ALA A 92 22.06 -8.31 -2.20
CA ALA A 92 22.06 -9.26 -3.33
C ALA A 92 20.69 -9.88 -3.69
N LYS A 93 19.58 -9.39 -3.13
CA LYS A 93 18.23 -9.76 -3.55
C LYS A 93 17.66 -8.68 -4.48
N LEU A 94 16.90 -9.10 -5.49
CA LEU A 94 16.16 -8.18 -6.35
C LEU A 94 15.00 -7.60 -5.54
N ALA A 95 14.90 -6.28 -5.48
CA ALA A 95 13.70 -5.65 -4.96
C ALA A 95 12.51 -6.05 -5.83
N TYR A 96 11.40 -6.35 -5.17
CA TYR A 96 10.14 -6.57 -5.84
C TYR A 96 9.12 -5.57 -5.31
N VAL A 97 8.23 -5.16 -6.21
CA VAL A 97 7.17 -4.20 -5.93
C VAL A 97 5.84 -4.73 -6.38
N TRP A 98 4.78 -4.24 -5.76
CA TRP A 98 3.41 -4.53 -6.16
C TRP A 98 2.53 -3.31 -5.96
N VAL A 99 1.42 -3.28 -6.68
CA VAL A 99 0.35 -2.31 -6.48
C VAL A 99 -0.67 -2.91 -5.52
N GLN A 100 -1.13 -2.11 -4.56
CA GLN A 100 -2.18 -2.48 -3.63
C GLN A 100 -3.25 -1.39 -3.59
N LEU A 101 -4.49 -1.82 -3.82
CA LEU A 101 -5.67 -1.05 -3.49
C LEU A 101 -6.20 -1.53 -2.14
N HIS A 102 -6.62 -0.58 -1.30
CA HIS A 102 -7.17 -0.87 0.02
C HIS A 102 -8.48 -0.11 0.28
N MET A 103 -9.48 -0.81 0.83
CA MET A 103 -10.72 -0.23 1.32
C MET A 103 -11.11 -0.81 2.69
N THR A 104 -11.67 0.05 3.53
CA THR A 104 -12.35 -0.31 4.79
C THR A 104 -13.85 -0.02 4.66
N PRO A 105 -14.71 -0.40 5.62
CA PRO A 105 -16.14 -0.10 5.54
C PRO A 105 -16.50 1.37 5.59
N LYS A 106 -15.57 2.21 6.03
CA LYS A 106 -15.71 3.68 6.06
C LYS A 106 -15.17 4.36 4.79
N SER A 107 -14.57 3.60 3.87
CA SER A 107 -13.93 4.14 2.68
C SER A 107 -14.93 4.38 1.56
N GLU A 108 -14.97 5.60 1.04
CA GLU A 108 -15.72 5.91 -0.19
C GLU A 108 -14.95 5.52 -1.45
N GLN A 109 -13.62 5.70 -1.42
CA GLN A 109 -12.70 5.39 -2.52
C GLN A 109 -11.56 4.48 -2.06
N PRO A 110 -10.96 3.68 -2.96
CA PRO A 110 -9.77 2.91 -2.62
C PRO A 110 -8.57 3.81 -2.36
N ALA A 111 -7.77 3.46 -1.37
CA ALA A 111 -6.41 3.95 -1.21
C ALA A 111 -5.50 3.24 -2.21
N PHE A 112 -4.75 3.98 -3.02
CA PHE A 112 -3.80 3.41 -3.98
C PHE A 112 -2.38 3.48 -3.40
N THR A 113 -1.65 2.37 -3.40
CA THR A 113 -0.23 2.36 -3.03
C THR A 113 0.60 1.48 -3.95
N VAL A 114 1.81 1.95 -4.30
CA VAL A 114 2.89 1.07 -4.76
C VAL A 114 3.73 0.72 -3.56
N ARG A 115 3.96 -0.57 -3.35
CA ARG A 115 4.68 -1.10 -2.20
C ARG A 115 5.90 -1.87 -2.64
N THR A 116 6.87 -1.93 -1.76
CA THR A 116 8.10 -2.70 -1.89
C THR A 116 8.24 -3.61 -0.66
N SER A 117 9.11 -4.61 -0.76
CA SER A 117 9.37 -5.54 0.35
C SER A 117 9.73 -4.77 1.63
N SER A 118 9.35 -5.31 2.79
CA SER A 118 9.67 -4.72 4.10
C SER A 118 11.14 -4.89 4.50
N SER A 119 12.00 -5.38 3.61
CA SER A 119 13.43 -5.48 3.90
C SER A 119 14.06 -4.08 3.89
N SER A 120 14.95 -3.81 4.85
CA SER A 120 15.63 -2.52 5.01
C SER A 120 16.45 -2.08 3.78
N SER A 121 16.63 -2.96 2.80
CA SER A 121 17.38 -2.71 1.58
C SER A 121 16.55 -2.19 0.40
N ASP A 122 15.22 -2.21 0.52
CA ASP A 122 14.31 -1.91 -0.58
C ASP A 122 13.44 -0.70 -0.22
N LEU A 123 14.07 0.44 0.09
CA LEU A 123 13.38 1.68 0.47
C LEU A 123 13.19 2.58 -0.73
N PHE A 124 12.02 3.23 -0.85
CA PHE A 124 11.83 4.27 -1.84
C PHE A 124 12.64 5.53 -1.48
N HIS A 125 13.23 6.13 -2.51
CA HIS A 125 13.99 7.36 -2.39
C HIS A 125 13.13 8.53 -1.91
N HIS A 126 13.75 9.53 -1.26
CA HIS A 126 13.04 10.73 -0.78
C HIS A 126 12.64 11.68 -1.92
N ASP A 127 13.51 11.83 -2.91
CA ASP A 127 13.18 12.50 -4.18
C ASP A 127 12.31 11.59 -5.05
N LEU A 128 11.07 12.02 -5.29
CA LEU A 128 10.07 11.35 -6.12
C LEU A 128 10.08 11.83 -7.57
N SER A 129 10.96 12.78 -7.93
CA SER A 129 10.99 13.37 -9.26
C SER A 129 11.18 12.30 -10.34
N GLY A 130 10.27 12.28 -11.30
CA GLY A 130 10.25 11.31 -12.38
C GLY A 130 9.76 9.91 -11.99
N THR A 131 9.39 9.65 -10.73
CA THR A 131 8.71 8.41 -10.35
C THR A 131 7.21 8.49 -10.63
N GLY A 132 6.58 7.36 -10.92
CA GLY A 132 5.17 7.34 -11.28
C GLY A 132 4.71 6.03 -11.91
N ILE A 133 3.50 6.06 -12.44
CA ILE A 133 2.83 4.94 -13.09
C ILE A 133 2.35 5.34 -14.48
N LYS A 134 2.33 4.36 -15.38
CA LYS A 134 1.68 4.47 -16.68
C LYS A 134 0.86 3.22 -16.95
N VAL A 135 -0.42 3.39 -17.26
CA VAL A 135 -1.31 2.30 -17.70
C VAL A 135 -1.35 2.31 -19.23
N ASP A 136 -0.95 1.21 -19.87
CA ASP A 136 -0.83 1.11 -21.34
C ASP A 136 -0.24 2.36 -22.03
N ARG A 137 -1.07 3.05 -22.81
CA ARG A 137 -0.74 4.26 -23.58
C ARG A 137 -1.26 5.56 -22.94
N HIS A 138 -1.87 5.48 -21.76
CA HIS A 138 -2.34 6.66 -21.04
C HIS A 138 -1.17 7.57 -20.59
N GLU A 139 -1.51 8.77 -20.16
CA GLU A 139 -0.53 9.72 -19.64
C GLU A 139 0.20 9.17 -18.40
N PHE A 140 1.47 9.54 -18.27
CA PHE A 140 2.28 9.19 -17.10
C PHE A 140 1.78 9.98 -15.88
N GLN A 141 1.41 9.27 -14.81
CA GLN A 141 0.93 9.87 -13.57
C GLN A 141 2.05 9.84 -12.52
N PRO A 142 2.62 11.00 -12.14
CA PRO A 142 3.73 11.05 -11.21
C PRO A 142 3.27 10.75 -9.77
N PHE A 143 4.09 10.00 -9.02
CA PHE A 143 3.86 9.87 -7.58
C PHE A 143 4.21 11.18 -6.89
N THR A 144 3.32 11.66 -6.02
CA THR A 144 3.50 12.93 -5.31
C THR A 144 3.66 12.76 -3.81
N GLN A 145 3.54 11.52 -3.30
CA GLN A 145 3.72 11.24 -1.88
C GLN A 145 4.47 9.93 -1.63
N ARG A 146 5.34 9.99 -0.63
CA ARG A 146 5.89 8.83 0.05
C ARG A 146 5.09 8.58 1.33
N VAL A 147 4.42 7.43 1.40
CA VAL A 147 3.46 7.04 2.45
C VAL A 147 4.16 6.40 3.66
N ALA A 148 5.37 5.88 3.44
CA ALA A 148 6.37 5.45 4.43
C ALA A 148 7.63 5.12 3.62
N ALA A 149 8.69 4.60 4.25
CA ALA A 149 9.88 4.17 3.49
C ALA A 149 9.59 3.09 2.41
N HIS A 150 8.47 2.36 2.53
CA HIS A 150 8.11 1.24 1.66
C HIS A 150 6.83 1.46 0.84
N ALA A 151 6.31 2.69 0.75
CA ALA A 151 5.09 2.96 0.00
C ALA A 151 5.11 4.32 -0.71
N LEU A 152 4.64 4.33 -1.97
CA LEU A 152 4.39 5.53 -2.78
C LEU A 152 2.89 5.64 -3.09
N SER A 153 2.40 6.86 -3.20
CA SER A 153 1.00 7.17 -3.53
C SER A 153 0.89 8.57 -4.15
N PHE A 154 -0.35 9.03 -4.29
CA PHE A 154 -0.71 10.35 -4.78
C PHE A 154 -1.34 11.17 -3.65
N THR A 155 -1.11 12.47 -3.68
CA THR A 155 -1.76 13.46 -2.82
C THR A 155 -3.13 13.88 -3.34
N SER A 156 -3.55 13.43 -4.53
CA SER A 156 -4.82 13.81 -5.15
C SER A 156 -5.72 12.58 -5.31
N GLU A 157 -6.87 12.59 -4.64
CA GLU A 157 -7.88 11.54 -4.76
C GLU A 157 -8.43 11.41 -6.19
N ALA A 158 -8.51 12.54 -6.91
CA ALA A 158 -8.88 12.54 -8.32
C ALA A 158 -7.85 11.79 -9.18
N THR A 159 -6.55 11.95 -8.89
CA THR A 159 -5.48 11.23 -9.59
C THR A 159 -5.52 9.74 -9.25
N GLU A 160 -5.73 9.36 -7.98
CA GLU A 160 -5.94 7.97 -7.58
C GLU A 160 -7.11 7.34 -8.34
N THR A 161 -8.24 8.06 -8.42
CA THR A 161 -9.45 7.61 -9.10
C THR A 161 -9.21 7.42 -10.59
N GLU A 162 -8.58 8.38 -11.25
CA GLU A 162 -8.24 8.31 -12.67
C GLU A 162 -7.35 7.10 -12.98
N VAL A 163 -6.28 6.89 -12.19
CA VAL A 163 -5.39 5.73 -12.36
C VAL A 163 -6.16 4.42 -12.21
N VAL A 164 -7.01 4.29 -11.19
CA VAL A 164 -7.84 3.09 -10.97
C VAL A 164 -8.85 2.87 -12.11
N GLN A 165 -9.39 3.94 -12.70
CA GLN A 165 -10.26 3.85 -13.88
C GLN A 165 -9.50 3.40 -15.12
N GLN A 166 -8.31 3.94 -15.37
CA GLN A 166 -7.43 3.49 -16.46
C GLN A 166 -7.11 2.00 -16.31
N MET A 167 -6.75 1.55 -15.10
CA MET A 167 -6.50 0.13 -14.82
C MET A 167 -7.74 -0.75 -15.06
N SER A 168 -8.95 -0.19 -14.96
CA SER A 168 -10.20 -0.90 -15.22
C SER A 168 -10.45 -1.11 -16.72
N VAL A 169 -9.71 -0.47 -17.62
CA VAL A 169 -9.86 -0.67 -19.07
C VAL A 169 -8.57 -1.12 -19.75
N GLY A 170 -7.43 -0.96 -19.07
CA GLY A 170 -6.12 -1.32 -19.59
C GLY A 170 -5.78 -2.80 -19.50
N GLN A 171 -4.65 -3.14 -20.12
CA GLN A 171 -4.09 -4.50 -20.18
C GLN A 171 -2.90 -4.65 -19.23
N ASP A 172 -2.01 -3.66 -19.20
CA ASP A 172 -0.82 -3.66 -18.35
C ASP A 172 -0.57 -2.29 -17.73
N LEU A 173 0.18 -2.26 -16.63
CA LEU A 173 0.78 -1.04 -16.09
C LEU A 173 2.29 -1.18 -16.01
N ARG A 174 3.01 -0.06 -16.07
CA ARG A 174 4.45 0.03 -15.80
C ARG A 174 4.69 1.06 -14.72
N LEU A 175 5.69 0.79 -13.88
CA LEU A 175 6.12 1.70 -12.83
C LEU A 175 7.50 2.25 -13.18
N ARG A 176 7.70 3.53 -12.89
CA ARG A 176 9.03 4.16 -12.86
C ARG A 176 9.34 4.53 -11.42
N LEU A 177 10.40 3.97 -10.87
CA LEU A 177 10.69 3.99 -9.44
C LEU A 177 12.12 4.43 -9.16
N ARG A 178 12.36 4.92 -7.96
CA ARG A 178 13.70 5.26 -7.46
C ARG A 178 13.87 4.68 -6.05
N PHE A 179 15.00 4.03 -5.82
CA PHE A 179 15.29 3.35 -4.56
C PHE A 179 16.47 4.00 -3.84
N TRP A 180 16.33 4.22 -2.54
CA TRP A 180 17.42 4.72 -1.69
C TRP A 180 18.54 3.67 -1.57
N PRO A 181 19.83 4.07 -1.55
CA PRO A 181 20.38 5.44 -1.60
C PRO A 181 20.71 5.97 -3.00
N TYR A 182 20.12 5.40 -4.05
CA TYR A 182 20.53 5.69 -5.43
C TYR A 182 19.58 6.66 -6.13
N ASP A 183 20.15 7.53 -6.95
CA ASP A 183 19.39 8.52 -7.72
C ASP A 183 18.80 7.99 -9.03
N LYS A 184 19.18 6.76 -9.43
CA LYS A 184 18.79 6.20 -10.72
C LYS A 184 17.31 5.80 -10.73
N LEU A 185 16.63 6.17 -11.82
CA LEU A 185 15.27 5.70 -12.12
C LEU A 185 15.31 4.28 -12.71
N HIS A 186 14.35 3.48 -12.29
CA HIS A 186 14.16 2.09 -12.69
C HIS A 186 12.76 1.91 -13.22
N ASP A 187 12.65 1.45 -14.46
CA ASP A 187 11.38 1.05 -15.06
C ASP A 187 11.15 -0.44 -14.78
N THR A 188 9.94 -0.80 -14.37
CA THR A 188 9.57 -2.21 -14.18
C THR A 188 9.22 -2.86 -15.50
N GLU A 189 9.31 -4.18 -15.55
CA GLU A 189 8.54 -4.96 -16.53
C GLU A 189 7.04 -4.65 -16.40
N PRO A 190 6.24 -4.87 -17.46
CA PRO A 190 4.79 -4.71 -17.39
C PRO A 190 4.18 -5.58 -16.30
N VAL A 191 3.32 -4.99 -15.47
CA VAL A 191 2.47 -5.69 -14.52
C VAL A 191 1.12 -5.92 -15.18
N SER A 192 0.73 -7.19 -15.33
CA SER A 192 -0.56 -7.51 -15.95
C SER A 192 -1.74 -7.02 -15.11
N LEU A 193 -2.74 -6.46 -15.78
CA LEU A 193 -4.05 -6.14 -15.20
C LEU A 193 -5.04 -7.32 -15.29
N ARG A 194 -4.57 -8.51 -15.67
CA ARG A 194 -5.39 -9.73 -15.63
C ARG A 194 -5.95 -9.95 -14.22
N GLY A 195 -7.26 -10.17 -14.14
CA GLY A 195 -7.96 -10.37 -12.86
C GLY A 195 -8.25 -9.09 -12.07
N PHE A 196 -7.74 -7.92 -12.49
CA PHE A 196 -7.90 -6.66 -11.75
C PHE A 196 -9.37 -6.32 -11.48
N LYS A 197 -10.22 -6.32 -12.52
CA LYS A 197 -11.66 -6.04 -12.41
C LYS A 197 -12.34 -6.91 -11.36
N GLN A 198 -12.02 -8.21 -11.36
CA GLN A 198 -12.60 -9.17 -10.43
C GLN A 198 -12.12 -8.92 -9.00
N ALA A 199 -10.82 -8.72 -8.81
CA ALA A 199 -10.25 -8.42 -7.49
C ALA A 199 -10.79 -7.11 -6.92
N ALA A 200 -10.81 -6.03 -7.73
CA ALA A 200 -11.33 -4.72 -7.34
C ALA A 200 -12.83 -4.76 -7.03
N SER A 201 -13.62 -5.52 -7.80
CA SER A 201 -15.05 -5.72 -7.52
C SER A 201 -15.27 -6.43 -6.19
N ARG A 202 -14.53 -7.51 -5.91
CA ARG A 202 -14.59 -8.24 -4.63
C ARG A 202 -14.14 -7.38 -3.45
N MET A 203 -13.10 -6.57 -3.64
CA MET A 203 -12.64 -5.59 -2.65
C MET A 203 -13.75 -4.59 -2.29
N ARG A 204 -14.40 -3.99 -3.31
CA ARG A 204 -15.50 -3.05 -3.08
C ARG A 204 -16.72 -3.70 -2.42
N ALA A 205 -17.05 -4.94 -2.81
CA ALA A 205 -18.14 -5.69 -2.17
C ALA A 205 -17.83 -6.01 -0.71
N CYS A 206 -16.58 -6.38 -0.42
CA CYS A 206 -16.08 -6.65 0.93
C CYS A 206 -16.14 -5.40 1.83
N ALA A 207 -15.85 -4.21 1.30
CA ALA A 207 -15.94 -2.97 2.07
C ALA A 207 -17.40 -2.55 2.36
N LYS A 208 -18.39 -3.12 1.67
CA LYS A 208 -19.82 -2.82 1.91
C LYS A 208 -20.50 -3.81 2.86
N SER A 209 -19.81 -4.89 3.24
CA SER A 209 -20.33 -5.96 4.11
C SER A 209 -19.91 -5.74 5.55
#